data_AF-A0A8U1F9I6-F1
#
_entry.id   AF-A0A8U1F9I6-F1
#
_cell.length_a   1.000
_cell.length_b   1.000
_cell.length_c   1.000
_cell.angle_alpha   90.00
_cell.angle_beta   90.00
_cell.angle_gamma   90.00
#
_symmetry.space_group_name_H-M   'P 1'
#
loop_
_entity.id
_entity.type
_entity.pdbx_description
1 polymer ?
#
loop_
_entity_poly.entity_id
_entity_poly.type
_entity_poly.pdbx_seq_one_letter_code
_entity_poly.pdbx_strand_id
1 'polypeptide(L)'
;MVCGGFTCSKNALCSLNVVYMLVGLLLIGVAAWGKGFGIVSSIHIIGGVIAVGVFLLLISIVGLIGALNHHQVMLFFYMVILFLVFLFQFGVSCSCLAINKGQQVKLLSATWALMSNDTRLGVESKLNCCWLLNNNQSKEQSNEDVKLCNAPCKHAGFCFTCGDLMLQHAAEALKILGAVGLFFSFTEILGVWLAARYRNQKDPRANPSAFL
;
A
#
# COMPACT_ATOMS: atom_id res chain seq x y z
N MET A 1 -8.51 37.09 0.71
CA MET A 1 -9.29 36.48 1.80
C MET A 1 -8.73 35.09 2.09
N VAL A 2 -7.66 34.99 2.90
CA VAL A 2 -7.05 33.69 3.22
C VAL A 2 -7.64 33.20 4.54
N CYS A 3 -8.71 32.42 4.46
CA CYS A 3 -9.32 31.70 5.58
C CYS A 3 -8.37 30.61 6.13
N GLY A 4 -7.25 31.00 6.74
CA GLY A 4 -6.25 30.06 7.25
C GLY A 4 -5.42 30.64 8.39
N GLY A 5 -6.11 31.11 9.43
CA GLY A 5 -5.48 31.50 10.69
C GLY A 5 -4.92 30.30 11.45
N PHE A 6 -4.13 30.57 12.49
CA PHE A 6 -3.46 29.57 13.34
C PHE A 6 -4.40 28.43 13.79
N THR A 7 -5.60 28.76 14.27
CA THR A 7 -6.61 27.79 14.71
C THR A 7 -7.13 26.90 13.57
N CYS A 8 -7.29 27.46 12.36
CA CYS A 8 -7.75 26.69 11.20
C CYS A 8 -6.69 25.69 10.75
N SER A 9 -5.43 26.13 10.65
CA SER A 9 -4.30 25.25 10.32
C SER A 9 -4.08 24.18 11.40
N LYS A 10 -4.19 24.54 12.69
CA LYS A 10 -4.16 23.59 13.81
C LYS A 10 -5.25 22.53 13.69
N ASN A 11 -6.51 22.95 13.53
CA ASN A 11 -7.64 22.03 13.46
C ASN A 11 -7.56 21.13 12.23
N ALA A 12 -7.19 21.68 11.07
CA ALA A 12 -7.00 20.89 9.85
C ALA A 12 -5.90 19.83 10.02
N LEU A 13 -4.76 20.19 10.62
CA LEU A 13 -3.67 19.26 10.87
C LEU A 13 -4.04 18.19 11.91
N CYS A 14 -4.77 18.56 12.96
CA CYS A 14 -5.34 17.60 13.91
C CYS A 14 -6.32 16.64 13.23
N SER A 15 -7.26 17.15 12.44
CA SER A 15 -8.24 16.34 11.71
C SER A 15 -7.57 15.38 10.74
N LEU A 16 -6.55 15.82 9.99
CA LEU A 16 -5.78 14.98 9.08
C LEU A 16 -5.11 13.81 9.83
N ASN A 17 -4.47 14.08 10.98
CA ASN A 17 -3.84 13.03 11.79
C ASN A 17 -4.87 12.09 12.44
N VAL A 18 -6.04 12.59 12.84
CA VAL A 18 -7.14 11.72 13.34
C VAL A 18 -7.62 10.78 12.24
N VAL A 19 -7.76 11.25 11.00
CA VAL A 19 -8.12 10.39 9.87
C VAL A 19 -7.04 9.33 9.63
N TYR A 20 -5.77 9.70 9.66
CA TYR A 20 -4.66 8.74 9.52
C TYR A 20 -4.63 7.70 10.65
N MET A 21 -4.97 8.11 11.87
CA MET A 21 -5.09 7.20 13.00
C MET A 21 -6.22 6.18 12.79
N LEU A 22 -7.38 6.63 12.32
CA LEU A 22 -8.51 5.74 12.00
C LEU A 22 -8.15 4.76 10.88
N VAL A 23 -7.51 5.24 9.81
CA VAL A 23 -7.03 4.38 8.71
C VAL A 23 -6.02 3.35 9.21
N GLY A 24 -5.07 3.75 10.06
CA GLY A 24 -4.10 2.83 10.67
C GLY A 24 -4.76 1.73 11.51
N LEU A 25 -5.73 2.09 12.37
CA LEU A 25 -6.50 1.12 13.16
C LEU A 25 -7.32 0.18 12.27
N LEU A 26 -7.93 0.70 11.21
CA LEU A 26 -8.69 -0.10 10.24
C LEU A 26 -7.79 -1.11 9.51
N LEU A 27 -6.59 -0.70 9.05
CA LEU A 27 -5.65 -1.60 8.40
C LEU A 27 -5.21 -2.75 9.31
N ILE A 28 -4.89 -2.45 10.56
CA ILE A 28 -4.52 -3.47 11.56
C ILE A 28 -5.72 -4.38 11.85
N GLY A 29 -6.91 -3.80 12.06
CA GLY A 29 -8.13 -4.54 12.37
C GLY A 29 -8.53 -5.51 11.27
N VAL A 30 -8.56 -5.05 10.01
CA VAL A 30 -8.91 -5.90 8.85
C VAL A 30 -7.84 -6.98 8.63
N ALA A 31 -6.56 -6.66 8.75
CA ALA A 31 -5.49 -7.64 8.59
C ALA A 31 -5.51 -8.72 9.69
N ALA A 32 -5.72 -8.31 10.95
CA ALA A 32 -5.86 -9.23 12.08
C ALA A 32 -7.10 -10.12 11.94
N TRP A 33 -8.23 -9.53 11.53
CA TRP A 33 -9.47 -10.25 11.29
C TRP A 33 -9.31 -11.28 10.15
N GLY A 34 -8.71 -10.88 9.02
CA GLY A 34 -8.46 -11.78 7.88
C GLY A 34 -7.54 -12.95 8.22
N LYS A 35 -6.57 -12.75 9.12
CA LYS A 35 -5.74 -13.84 9.67
C LYS A 35 -6.56 -14.82 10.51
N GLY A 36 -7.47 -14.32 11.35
CA GLY A 36 -8.29 -15.13 12.24
C GLY A 36 -9.24 -16.09 11.51
N PHE A 37 -9.70 -15.74 10.31
CA PHE A 37 -10.57 -16.59 9.49
C PHE A 37 -9.83 -17.50 8.50
N GLY A 38 -8.50 -17.46 8.44
CA GLY A 38 -7.72 -18.28 7.52
C GLY A 38 -7.94 -17.97 6.03
N ILE A 39 -8.50 -16.80 5.70
CA ILE A 39 -8.81 -16.40 4.31
C ILE A 39 -7.53 -16.06 3.53
N VAL A 40 -6.49 -15.58 4.22
CA VAL A 40 -5.20 -15.20 3.62
C VAL A 40 -4.10 -16.12 4.15
N SER A 41 -3.54 -16.95 3.26
CA SER A 41 -2.56 -17.98 3.64
C SER A 41 -1.12 -17.48 3.78
N SER A 42 -0.79 -16.26 3.32
CA SER A 42 0.59 -15.75 3.37
C SER A 42 0.82 -14.81 4.55
N ILE A 43 1.61 -15.27 5.51
CA ILE A 43 2.05 -14.50 6.69
C ILE A 43 2.75 -13.20 6.27
N HIS A 44 3.47 -13.21 5.14
CA HIS A 44 4.24 -12.07 4.65
C HIS A 44 3.36 -10.91 4.21
N ILE A 45 2.27 -11.19 3.48
CA ILE A 45 1.36 -10.14 2.98
C ILE A 45 0.62 -9.49 4.15
N ILE A 46 0.13 -10.31 5.08
CA ILE A 46 -0.55 -9.83 6.29
C ILE A 46 0.40 -9.01 7.16
N GLY A 47 1.64 -9.49 7.35
CA GLY A 47 2.68 -8.80 8.10
C GLY A 47 2.98 -7.40 7.52
N GLY A 48 3.03 -7.29 6.19
CA GLY A 48 3.21 -6.01 5.50
C GLY A 48 2.08 -5.01 5.80
N VAL A 49 0.82 -5.43 5.68
CA VAL A 49 -0.33 -4.54 5.96
C VAL A 49 -0.37 -4.09 7.42
N ILE A 50 -0.07 -4.99 8.36
CA ILE A 50 -0.01 -4.66 9.79
C ILE A 50 1.13 -3.67 10.06
N ALA A 51 2.32 -3.91 9.49
CA ALA A 51 3.47 -3.03 9.67
C ALA A 51 3.19 -1.60 9.15
N VAL A 52 2.56 -1.49 7.98
CA VAL A 52 2.12 -0.18 7.43
C VAL A 52 1.10 0.48 8.36
N GLY A 53 0.12 -0.28 8.87
CA GLY A 53 -0.87 0.23 9.81
C GLY A 53 -0.24 0.78 11.10
N VAL A 54 0.69 0.04 11.70
CA VAL A 54 1.42 0.47 12.91
C VAL A 54 2.27 1.70 12.63
N PHE A 55 2.99 1.74 11.50
CA PHE A 55 3.80 2.88 11.10
C PHE A 55 2.96 4.15 10.93
N LEU A 56 1.79 4.05 10.26
CA LEU A 56 0.85 5.16 10.13
C LEU A 56 0.32 5.64 11.49
N LEU A 57 0.03 4.73 12.42
CA LEU A 57 -0.38 5.10 13.78
C LEU A 57 0.69 5.94 14.49
N LEU A 58 1.95 5.49 14.46
CA LEU A 58 3.05 6.20 15.11
C LEU A 58 3.23 7.61 14.52
N ILE A 59 3.21 7.75 13.20
CA ILE A 59 3.31 9.06 12.54
C ILE A 59 2.12 9.95 12.90
N SER A 60 0.90 9.40 12.91
CA SER A 60 -0.31 10.16 13.25
C SER A 60 -0.29 10.67 14.68
N ILE A 61 0.26 9.90 15.63
CA ILE A 61 0.42 10.30 17.03
C ILE A 61 1.44 11.43 17.15
N VAL A 62 2.61 11.29 16.51
CA VAL A 62 3.63 12.35 16.48
C VAL A 62 3.08 13.64 15.85
N GLY A 63 2.35 13.52 14.75
CA GLY A 63 1.70 14.64 14.07
C GLY A 63 0.64 15.32 14.94
N LEU A 64 -0.19 14.55 15.65
CA LEU A 64 -1.21 15.06 16.55
C LEU A 64 -0.61 15.77 17.76
N ILE A 65 0.36 15.15 18.44
CA ILE A 65 1.07 15.76 19.58
C ILE A 65 1.78 17.03 19.13
N GLY A 66 2.45 16.98 17.97
CA GLY A 66 3.06 18.15 17.35
C GLY A 66 2.04 19.28 17.14
N ALA A 67 0.90 18.98 16.52
CA ALA A 67 -0.14 19.97 16.25
C ALA A 67 -0.73 20.58 17.54
N LEU A 68 -1.00 19.74 18.55
CA LEU A 68 -1.62 20.16 19.81
C LEU A 68 -0.71 21.06 20.65
N ASN A 69 0.55 20.64 20.81
CA ASN A 69 1.55 21.32 21.65
C ASN A 69 2.35 22.39 20.88
N HIS A 70 2.13 22.53 19.57
CA HIS A 70 2.90 23.41 18.69
C HIS A 70 4.43 23.19 18.81
N HIS A 71 4.84 21.94 19.00
CA HIS A 71 6.24 21.60 19.25
C HIS A 71 7.06 21.59 17.94
N GLN A 72 7.76 22.70 17.71
CA GLN A 72 8.49 23.00 16.47
C GLN A 72 9.37 21.87 15.93
N VAL A 73 10.11 21.17 16.81
CA VAL A 73 10.99 20.05 16.42
C VAL A 73 10.19 18.81 15.99
N MET A 74 9.06 18.52 16.64
CA MET A 74 8.23 17.35 16.29
C MET A 74 7.53 17.58 14.95
N LEU A 75 7.05 18.81 14.70
CA LEU A 75 6.51 19.20 13.40
C LEU A 75 7.55 19.07 12.29
N PHE A 76 8.82 19.38 12.57
CA PHE A 76 9.88 19.22 11.59
C PHE A 76 10.07 17.76 11.19
N PHE A 77 10.25 16.86 12.15
CA PHE A 77 10.38 15.43 11.86
C PHE A 77 9.14 14.88 11.17
N TYR A 78 7.95 15.27 11.61
CA TYR A 78 6.69 14.89 10.97
C TYR A 78 6.64 15.31 9.49
N MET A 79 7.00 16.55 9.16
CA MET A 79 7.06 17.01 7.76
C MET A 79 8.07 16.23 6.92
N VAL A 80 9.26 15.97 7.47
CA VAL A 80 10.31 15.21 6.76
C VAL A 80 9.82 13.78 6.48
N ILE A 81 9.24 13.12 7.48
CA ILE A 81 8.71 11.76 7.32
C ILE A 81 7.58 11.74 6.30
N LEU A 82 6.58 12.63 6.40
CA LEU A 82 5.50 12.71 5.42
C LEU A 82 6.02 12.97 4.00
N PHE A 83 7.04 13.81 3.85
CA PHE A 83 7.63 14.07 2.55
C PHE A 83 8.34 12.84 1.98
N LEU A 84 9.05 12.07 2.80
CA LEU A 84 9.66 10.81 2.37
C LEU A 84 8.60 9.78 1.97
N VAL A 85 7.54 9.62 2.76
CA VAL A 85 6.41 8.73 2.43
C VAL A 85 5.77 9.15 1.11
N PHE A 86 5.55 10.45 0.91
CA PHE A 86 5.05 11.00 -0.36
C PHE A 86 5.93 10.60 -1.54
N LEU A 87 7.26 10.71 -1.45
CA LEU A 87 8.16 10.34 -2.54
C LEU A 87 8.04 8.85 -2.91
N PHE A 88 8.03 7.96 -1.91
CA PHE A 88 7.87 6.53 -2.15
C PHE A 88 6.49 6.20 -2.72
N GLN A 89 5.43 6.74 -2.13
CA GLN A 89 4.07 6.44 -2.55
C GLN A 89 3.78 6.99 -3.94
N PHE A 90 4.21 8.21 -4.26
CA PHE A 90 4.08 8.78 -5.58
C PHE A 90 4.86 7.97 -6.61
N GLY A 91 6.10 7.56 -6.30
CA GLY A 91 6.93 6.74 -7.17
C GLY A 91 6.34 5.36 -7.46
N VAL A 92 5.92 4.63 -6.41
CA VAL A 92 5.28 3.32 -6.56
C VAL A 92 3.96 3.43 -7.29
N SER A 93 3.14 4.44 -6.99
CA SER A 93 1.85 4.67 -7.65
C SER A 93 2.00 4.93 -9.14
N CYS A 94 2.92 5.81 -9.52
CA CYS A 94 3.26 6.06 -10.93
C CYS A 94 3.77 4.79 -11.60
N SER A 95 4.60 4.00 -10.92
CA SER A 95 5.11 2.73 -11.44
C SER A 95 3.98 1.72 -11.70
N CYS A 96 3.02 1.60 -10.77
CA CYS A 96 1.85 0.73 -10.93
C CYS A 96 0.94 1.15 -12.08
N LEU A 97 0.79 2.46 -12.34
CA LEU A 97 0.02 2.97 -13.47
C LEU A 97 0.74 2.81 -14.82
N ALA A 98 2.06 2.93 -14.84
CA ALA A 98 2.86 2.92 -16.06
C ALA A 98 3.29 1.52 -16.51
N ILE A 99 3.14 0.48 -15.66
CA ILE A 99 3.63 -0.86 -15.95
C ILE A 99 2.91 -1.51 -17.14
N ASN A 100 3.69 -1.92 -18.14
CA ASN A 100 3.15 -2.55 -19.36
C ASN A 100 3.00 -4.07 -19.22
N LYS A 101 2.29 -4.70 -20.17
CA LYS A 101 2.04 -6.15 -20.16
C LYS A 101 3.34 -6.98 -20.17
N GLY A 102 4.36 -6.55 -20.91
CA GLY A 102 5.64 -7.26 -20.99
C GLY A 102 6.42 -7.26 -19.66
N GLN A 103 6.38 -6.14 -18.94
CA GLN A 103 6.97 -6.03 -17.60
C GLN A 103 6.21 -6.88 -16.58
N GLN A 104 4.87 -6.89 -16.66
CA GLN A 104 4.04 -7.75 -15.81
C GLN A 104 4.33 -9.24 -16.05
N VAL A 105 4.50 -9.68 -17.30
CA VAL A 105 4.89 -11.06 -17.64
C VAL A 105 6.24 -11.42 -17.02
N LYS A 106 7.26 -10.56 -17.16
CA LYS A 106 8.59 -10.79 -16.56
C LYS A 106 8.50 -10.90 -15.05
N LEU A 107 7.82 -9.97 -14.39
CA LEU A 107 7.65 -9.98 -12.94
C LEU A 107 6.94 -11.26 -12.48
N LEU A 108 5.83 -11.62 -13.15
CA LEU A 108 5.07 -12.81 -12.83
C LEU A 108 5.91 -14.09 -13.01
N SER A 109 6.71 -14.19 -14.08
CA SER A 109 7.60 -15.34 -14.28
C SER A 109 8.67 -15.47 -13.20
N ALA A 110 9.26 -14.35 -12.77
CA ALA A 110 10.24 -14.33 -11.69
C ALA A 110 9.58 -14.70 -10.34
N THR A 111 8.41 -14.15 -10.06
CA THR A 111 7.67 -14.47 -8.83
C THR A 111 7.23 -15.94 -8.82
N TRP A 112 6.69 -16.45 -9.93
CA TRP A 112 6.27 -17.84 -10.04
C TRP A 112 7.44 -18.79 -9.75
N ALA A 113 8.62 -18.52 -10.31
CA ALA A 113 9.84 -19.31 -10.07
C ALA A 113 10.25 -19.34 -8.59
N LEU A 114 10.00 -18.27 -7.83
CA LEU A 114 10.29 -18.16 -6.40
C LEU A 114 9.20 -18.76 -5.49
N MET A 115 7.98 -18.96 -5.99
CA MET A 115 6.88 -19.53 -5.20
C MET A 115 7.08 -21.01 -4.90
N SER A 116 6.67 -21.44 -3.70
CA SER A 116 6.64 -22.86 -3.32
C SER A 116 5.55 -23.62 -4.06
N ASN A 117 5.72 -24.95 -4.20
CA ASN A 117 4.75 -25.82 -4.85
C ASN A 117 3.36 -25.75 -4.19
N ASP A 118 3.28 -25.67 -2.85
CA ASP A 118 2.00 -25.52 -2.14
C ASP A 118 1.26 -24.23 -2.53
N THR A 119 2.00 -23.13 -2.68
CA THR A 119 1.41 -21.85 -3.08
C THR A 119 0.92 -21.91 -4.52
N ARG A 120 1.71 -22.53 -5.42
CA ARG A 120 1.32 -22.72 -6.83
C ARG A 120 0.05 -23.57 -6.93
N LEU A 121 -0.01 -24.71 -6.25
CA LEU A 121 -1.19 -25.58 -6.21
C LEU A 121 -2.42 -24.87 -5.64
N GLY A 122 -2.22 -24.04 -4.60
CA GLY A 122 -3.30 -23.21 -4.05
C GLY A 122 -3.85 -22.20 -5.05
N VAL A 123 -2.97 -21.55 -5.82
CA VAL A 123 -3.36 -20.61 -6.89
C VAL A 123 -4.09 -21.36 -8.01
N GLU A 124 -3.55 -22.47 -8.49
CA GLU A 124 -4.15 -23.30 -9.56
C GLU A 124 -5.56 -23.79 -9.18
N SER A 125 -5.74 -24.28 -7.95
CA SER A 125 -7.04 -24.72 -7.44
C SER A 125 -8.04 -23.58 -7.29
N LYS A 126 -7.61 -22.43 -6.77
CA LYS A 126 -8.50 -21.26 -6.54
C LYS A 126 -8.90 -20.56 -7.84
N LEU A 127 -8.01 -20.46 -8.81
CA LEU A 127 -8.25 -19.82 -10.10
C LEU A 127 -8.73 -20.80 -11.18
N ASN A 128 -8.82 -22.09 -10.86
CA ASN A 128 -9.22 -23.16 -11.77
C ASN A 128 -8.45 -23.13 -13.10
N CYS A 129 -7.13 -23.01 -12.97
CA CYS A 129 -6.16 -22.90 -14.06
C CYS A 129 -5.00 -23.87 -13.80
N CYS A 130 -4.23 -24.21 -14.82
CA CYS A 130 -2.99 -24.97 -14.64
C CYS A 130 -1.86 -24.29 -15.40
N TRP A 131 -0.66 -24.33 -14.82
CA TRP A 131 0.57 -23.80 -15.39
C TRP A 131 0.60 -22.25 -15.54
N LEU A 132 1.80 -21.65 -15.41
CA LEU A 132 2.08 -20.23 -15.67
C LEU A 132 1.76 -19.70 -17.10
N LEU A 133 2.61 -19.90 -18.11
CA LEU A 133 2.42 -19.37 -19.47
C LEU A 133 2.77 -20.41 -20.55
N ASN A 134 2.00 -20.47 -21.64
CA ASN A 134 2.24 -21.38 -22.76
C ASN A 134 3.36 -20.84 -23.65
N ASN A 135 4.61 -21.02 -23.21
CA ASN A 135 5.79 -20.61 -23.98
C ASN A 135 6.54 -21.84 -24.47
N ASN A 136 6.93 -21.87 -25.74
CA ASN A 136 7.53 -23.04 -26.39
C ASN A 136 8.84 -23.53 -25.76
N GLN A 137 9.46 -22.74 -24.87
CA GLN A 137 10.72 -23.05 -24.19
C GLN A 137 10.61 -24.00 -22.98
N SER A 138 9.40 -24.39 -22.57
CA SER A 138 9.18 -25.12 -21.31
C SER A 138 8.28 -26.35 -21.48
N LYS A 139 8.29 -27.01 -22.64
CA LYS A 139 7.52 -28.25 -22.88
C LYS A 139 7.81 -29.40 -21.90
N GLU A 140 8.97 -29.40 -21.24
CA GLU A 140 9.26 -30.38 -20.18
C GLU A 140 8.73 -29.93 -18.80
N GLN A 141 8.82 -28.64 -18.47
CA GLN A 141 8.28 -28.03 -17.23
C GLN A 141 6.74 -27.94 -17.19
N SER A 142 6.07 -27.56 -18.30
CA SER A 142 5.42 -28.64 -19.04
C SER A 142 4.56 -29.63 -18.28
N ASN A 143 5.00 -30.83 -18.57
CA ASN A 143 4.31 -32.05 -18.30
C ASN A 143 4.43 -32.41 -16.82
N GLU A 144 5.41 -31.86 -16.09
CA GLU A 144 5.51 -32.03 -14.63
C GLU A 144 4.51 -31.13 -13.88
N ASP A 145 4.46 -29.83 -14.19
CA ASP A 145 3.49 -28.91 -13.56
C ASP A 145 2.04 -29.33 -13.92
N VAL A 146 1.79 -29.76 -15.16
CA VAL A 146 0.48 -30.29 -15.59
C VAL A 146 0.14 -31.61 -14.88
N LYS A 147 1.11 -32.46 -14.56
CA LYS A 147 0.87 -33.70 -13.79
C LYS A 147 0.51 -33.40 -12.34
N LEU A 148 1.18 -32.42 -11.73
CA LEU A 148 0.96 -32.03 -10.32
C LEU A 148 -0.31 -31.21 -10.11
N CYS A 149 -0.78 -30.49 -11.15
CA CYS A 149 -2.01 -29.70 -11.08
C CYS A 149 -3.22 -30.60 -10.77
N ASN A 150 -3.95 -30.25 -9.69
CA ASN A 150 -5.15 -30.96 -9.25
C ASN A 150 -6.42 -30.09 -9.38
N ALA A 151 -6.37 -29.06 -10.24
CA ALA A 151 -7.49 -28.15 -10.46
C ALA A 151 -8.69 -28.87 -11.15
N PRO A 152 -9.94 -28.46 -10.85
CA PRO A 152 -11.15 -29.04 -11.45
C PRO A 152 -11.15 -29.02 -12.98
N CYS A 153 -10.58 -27.99 -13.61
CA CYS A 153 -10.49 -27.81 -15.06
C CYS A 153 -9.78 -28.99 -15.76
N LYS A 154 -8.82 -29.63 -15.09
CA LYS A 154 -8.08 -30.78 -15.64
C LYS A 154 -8.99 -31.98 -15.86
N HIS A 155 -9.94 -32.21 -14.96
CA HIS A 155 -10.92 -33.29 -15.08
C HIS A 155 -11.95 -33.03 -16.19
N ALA A 156 -12.19 -31.76 -16.53
CA ALA A 156 -13.09 -31.35 -17.61
C ALA A 156 -12.42 -31.35 -19.01
N GLY A 157 -11.11 -31.57 -19.09
CA GLY A 157 -10.36 -31.67 -20.35
C GLY A 157 -9.97 -30.33 -21.01
N PHE A 158 -10.47 -29.20 -20.50
CA PHE A 158 -10.12 -27.85 -20.95
C PHE A 158 -9.69 -26.99 -19.76
N CYS A 159 -8.45 -26.50 -19.78
CA CYS A 159 -7.93 -25.61 -18.74
C CYS A 159 -7.17 -24.43 -19.34
N PHE A 160 -7.33 -23.25 -18.73
CA PHE A 160 -6.62 -22.03 -19.11
C PHE A 160 -5.26 -21.93 -18.39
N THR A 161 -4.36 -21.14 -18.96
CA THR A 161 -3.09 -20.73 -18.36
C THR A 161 -3.33 -19.78 -17.18
N CYS A 162 -2.74 -20.08 -16.03
CA CYS A 162 -2.85 -19.21 -14.86
C CYS A 162 -2.26 -17.82 -15.10
N GLY A 163 -1.21 -17.73 -15.89
CA GLY A 163 -0.53 -16.47 -16.19
C GLY A 163 -1.42 -15.47 -16.91
N ASP A 164 -2.21 -15.91 -17.90
CA ASP A 164 -3.10 -14.98 -18.63
C ASP A 164 -4.20 -14.44 -17.72
N LEU A 165 -4.79 -15.31 -16.89
CA LEU A 165 -5.82 -14.92 -15.92
C LEU A 165 -5.25 -14.00 -14.83
N MET A 166 -4.08 -14.33 -14.28
CA MET A 166 -3.40 -13.50 -13.29
C MET A 166 -2.98 -12.14 -13.86
N LEU A 167 -2.48 -12.09 -15.10
CA LEU A 167 -2.08 -10.83 -15.74
C LEU A 167 -3.26 -9.92 -16.01
N GLN A 168 -4.42 -10.48 -16.39
CA GLN A 168 -5.63 -9.69 -16.59
C GLN A 168 -6.07 -9.02 -15.28
N HIS A 169 -6.17 -9.79 -14.20
CA HIS A 169 -6.55 -9.25 -12.89
C HIS A 169 -5.48 -8.32 -12.30
N ALA A 170 -4.20 -8.64 -12.49
CA ALA A 170 -3.10 -7.80 -12.02
C ALA A 170 -3.10 -6.43 -12.70
N ALA A 171 -3.38 -6.34 -14.00
CA ALA A 171 -3.42 -5.08 -14.71
C ALA A 171 -4.52 -4.14 -14.18
N GLU A 172 -5.71 -4.67 -13.89
CA GLU A 172 -6.80 -3.90 -13.29
C GLU A 172 -6.45 -3.49 -11.85
N ALA A 173 -5.97 -4.43 -11.05
CA ALA A 173 -5.58 -4.18 -9.67
C ALA A 173 -4.46 -3.13 -9.57
N LEU A 174 -3.43 -3.20 -10.41
CA LEU A 174 -2.32 -2.24 -10.43
C LEU A 174 -2.78 -0.84 -10.81
N LYS A 175 -3.74 -0.71 -11.74
CA LYS A 175 -4.35 0.59 -12.09
C LYS A 175 -5.11 1.18 -10.91
N ILE A 176 -5.93 0.37 -10.22
CA ILE A 176 -6.70 0.82 -9.07
C ILE A 176 -5.76 1.21 -7.92
N LEU A 177 -4.79 0.34 -7.58
CA LEU A 177 -3.81 0.58 -6.53
C LEU A 177 -2.96 1.82 -6.81
N GLY A 178 -2.51 1.99 -8.05
CA GLY A 178 -1.75 3.16 -8.46
C GLY A 178 -2.59 4.45 -8.40
N ALA A 179 -3.86 4.41 -8.82
CA ALA A 179 -4.75 5.57 -8.71
C ALA A 179 -5.05 5.94 -7.24
N VAL A 180 -5.32 4.95 -6.38
CA VAL A 180 -5.56 5.15 -4.95
C VAL A 180 -4.31 5.72 -4.27
N GLY A 181 -3.14 5.15 -4.55
CA GLY A 181 -1.89 5.65 -3.99
C GLY A 181 -1.58 7.09 -4.44
N LEU A 182 -1.83 7.42 -5.71
CA LEU A 182 -1.67 8.78 -6.23
C LEU A 182 -2.62 9.77 -5.55
N PHE A 183 -3.89 9.39 -5.32
CA PHE A 183 -4.85 10.20 -4.56
C PHE A 183 -4.35 10.50 -3.16
N PHE A 184 -3.89 9.48 -2.42
CA PHE A 184 -3.33 9.67 -1.09
C PHE A 184 -2.05 10.53 -1.12
N SER A 185 -1.19 10.39 -2.13
CA SER A 185 0.02 11.22 -2.25
C SER A 185 -0.31 12.70 -2.42
N PHE A 186 -1.40 13.03 -3.12
CA PHE A 186 -1.88 14.41 -3.18
C PHE A 186 -2.38 14.93 -1.83
N THR A 187 -3.05 14.09 -1.04
CA THR A 187 -3.45 14.48 0.32
C THR A 187 -2.25 14.67 1.25
N GLU A 188 -1.18 13.88 1.07
CA GLU A 188 0.05 13.98 1.85
C GLU A 188 0.82 15.27 1.55
N ILE A 189 0.97 15.65 0.28
CA ILE A 189 1.65 16.91 -0.06
C ILE A 189 0.89 18.13 0.49
N LEU A 190 -0.45 18.08 0.50
CA LEU A 190 -1.26 19.08 1.18
C LEU A 190 -1.03 19.07 2.70
N GLY A 191 -0.88 17.89 3.30
CA GLY A 191 -0.51 17.74 4.71
C GLY A 191 0.87 18.34 5.04
N VAL A 192 1.88 18.10 4.21
CA VAL A 192 3.22 18.71 4.33
C VAL A 192 3.13 20.22 4.22
N TRP A 193 2.38 20.74 3.24
CA TRP A 193 2.18 22.18 3.07
C TRP A 193 1.47 22.80 4.28
N LEU A 194 0.42 22.15 4.80
CA LEU A 194 -0.30 22.60 6.00
C LEU A 194 0.61 22.62 7.23
N ALA A 195 1.42 21.57 7.42
CA ALA A 195 2.37 21.49 8.54
C ALA A 195 3.47 22.56 8.42
N ALA A 196 4.00 22.81 7.22
CA ALA A 196 4.99 23.86 6.97
C ALA A 196 4.41 25.25 7.25
N ARG A 197 3.20 25.50 6.76
CA ARG A 197 2.48 26.75 7.04
C ARG A 197 2.22 26.93 8.54
N TYR A 198 1.69 25.91 9.21
CA TYR A 198 1.37 25.96 10.64
C TYR A 198 2.63 26.17 11.49
N ARG A 199 3.74 25.50 11.14
CA ARG A 199 5.03 25.67 11.81
C ARG A 199 5.56 27.11 11.72
N ASN A 200 5.38 27.75 10.56
CA ASN A 200 5.83 29.12 10.31
C ASN A 200 4.90 30.19 10.89
N GLN A 201 3.74 29.81 11.43
CA GLN A 201 2.85 30.74 12.14
C GLN A 201 3.32 30.89 13.58
N LYS A 202 3.39 32.13 14.07
CA LYS A 202 3.63 32.41 15.49
C LYS A 202 2.41 31.99 16.30
N ASP A 203 2.63 31.28 17.40
CA ASP A 203 1.57 30.98 18.35
C ASP A 203 1.03 32.30 18.94
N PRO A 204 -0.26 32.66 18.71
CA PRO A 204 -0.84 33.88 19.25
C PRO A 204 -0.91 33.90 20.79
N ARG A 205 -0.70 32.76 21.46
CA ARG A 205 -0.61 32.65 22.92
C ARG A 205 0.81 32.76 23.45
N ALA A 206 1.83 32.67 22.59
CA ALA A 206 3.21 32.87 23.02
C ALA A 206 3.45 34.36 23.30
N ASN A 207 3.77 34.66 24.55
CA ASN A 207 4.05 36.01 25.01
C ASN A 207 5.22 36.59 24.19
N PRO A 208 5.07 37.72 23.48
CA PRO A 208 6.11 38.25 22.58
C PRO A 208 7.41 38.64 23.32
N SER A 209 7.37 38.70 24.65
CA SER A 209 8.48 39.01 25.56
C SER A 209 9.31 37.78 25.98
N ALA A 210 8.85 36.55 25.69
CA ALA A 210 9.57 35.32 26.02
C ALA A 210 10.48 34.91 24.86
N PHE A 211 11.48 35.74 24.56
CA PHE A 211 12.66 35.33 23.80
C PHE A 211 13.72 34.89 24.82
N LEU A 212 13.84 33.58 25.02
CA LEU A 212 15.05 32.89 25.48
C LEU A 212 15.09 31.51 24.83
#